data_AF-A0A3C1B6B3-F1
#
_entry.id   AF-A0A3C1B6B3-F1
#
_cell.length_a   1.000
_cell.length_b   1.000
_cell.length_c   1.000
_cell.angle_alpha   90.00
_cell.angle_beta   90.00
_cell.angle_gamma   90.00
#
_symmetry.space_group_name_H-M   'P 1'
#
loop_
_entity.id
_entity.type
_entity.pdbx_description
1 polymer ?
#
loop_
_entity_poly.entity_id
_entity_poly.type
_entity_poly.pdbx_seq_one_letter_code
_entity_poly.pdbx_strand_id
1 'polypeptide(L)'
;YGAAVNRFRVVVEDFQTTSQTPEALHRLVEAYLSLGLVDEAQSAAAILGHNYQSSEWYRASFALLKSKGYSPKVSGTGWLSKVYRQVVKGEWL
;
A
#
# COMPACT_ATOMS: atom_id res chain seq x y z
N TYR A 1 -14.88 4.38 -8.62
CA TYR A 1 -13.54 4.18 -8.02
C TYR A 1 -13.48 4.35 -6.49
N GLY A 2 -14.25 5.24 -5.86
CA GLY A 2 -14.28 5.34 -4.37
C GLY A 2 -14.71 4.05 -3.64
N ALA A 3 -15.58 3.22 -4.25
CA ALA A 3 -15.98 1.93 -3.68
C ALA A 3 -14.83 0.90 -3.62
N ALA A 4 -13.87 0.94 -4.56
CA ALA A 4 -12.73 0.03 -4.58
C ALA A 4 -11.74 0.36 -3.46
N VAL A 5 -11.48 1.66 -3.24
CA VAL A 5 -10.63 2.13 -2.14
C VAL A 5 -11.20 1.73 -0.77
N ASN A 6 -12.52 1.86 -0.56
CA ASN A 6 -13.15 1.39 0.68
C ASN A 6 -13.03 -0.13 0.87
N ARG A 7 -13.16 -0.94 -0.20
CA ARG A 7 -13.01 -2.40 -0.09
C ARG A 7 -11.58 -2.83 0.20
N PHE A 8 -10.60 -2.24 -0.46
CA PHE A 8 -9.19 -2.57 -0.21
C PHE A 8 -8.69 -2.04 1.13
N ARG A 9 -9.26 -0.94 1.63
CA ARG A 9 -9.00 -0.44 2.98
C ARG A 9 -9.41 -1.45 4.05
N VAL A 10 -10.60 -2.06 3.93
CA VAL A 10 -11.02 -3.14 4.84
C VAL A 10 -10.02 -4.31 4.77
N VAL A 11 -9.59 -4.72 3.58
CA VAL A 11 -8.65 -5.85 3.45
C VAL A 11 -7.30 -5.57 4.12
N VAL A 12 -6.78 -4.35 4.00
CA VAL A 12 -5.50 -3.96 4.63
C VAL A 12 -5.62 -3.74 6.14
N GLU A 13 -6.77 -3.25 6.63
CA GLU A 13 -7.03 -3.12 8.06
C GLU A 13 -7.29 -4.49 8.73
N ASP A 14 -7.98 -5.41 8.05
CA ASP A 14 -8.50 -6.66 8.63
C ASP A 14 -7.54 -7.86 8.44
N PHE A 15 -6.74 -7.90 7.37
CA PHE A 15 -5.88 -9.04 7.05
C PHE A 15 -4.40 -8.63 6.97
N GLN A 16 -3.77 -8.43 8.12
CA GLN A 16 -2.36 -8.02 8.19
C GLN A 16 -1.35 -9.16 7.99
N THR A 17 -1.78 -10.43 7.98
CA THR A 17 -0.87 -11.61 8.02
C THR A 17 -1.24 -12.74 7.06
N THR A 18 -2.13 -12.51 6.09
CA THR A 18 -2.53 -13.57 5.13
C THR A 18 -1.73 -13.47 3.83
N SER A 19 -1.58 -14.59 3.11
CA SER A 19 -0.90 -14.63 1.82
C SER A 19 -1.51 -13.70 0.74
N GLN A 20 -2.68 -13.12 0.98
CA GLN A 20 -3.40 -12.24 0.04
C GLN A 20 -3.17 -10.74 0.31
N THR A 21 -2.66 -10.37 1.49
CA THR A 21 -2.31 -8.98 1.81
C THR A 21 -1.36 -8.32 0.80
N PRO A 22 -0.29 -8.98 0.30
CA PRO A 22 0.61 -8.33 -0.65
C PRO A 22 -0.04 -8.06 -2.02
N GLU A 23 -0.94 -8.95 -2.49
CA GLU A 23 -1.69 -8.72 -3.72
C GLU A 23 -2.66 -7.54 -3.56
N ALA A 24 -3.40 -7.49 -2.44
CA ALA A 24 -4.34 -6.39 -2.18
C ALA A 24 -3.63 -5.02 -2.12
N LEU A 25 -2.46 -4.96 -1.49
CA LEU A 25 -1.63 -3.75 -1.46
C LEU A 25 -1.13 -3.37 -2.87
N HIS A 26 -0.76 -4.34 -3.71
CA HIS A 26 -0.42 -4.05 -5.11
C HIS A 26 -1.61 -3.47 -5.88
N ARG A 27 -2.80 -4.05 -5.74
CA ARG A 27 -4.03 -3.52 -6.37
C ARG A 27 -4.35 -2.10 -5.92
N LEU A 28 -4.08 -1.76 -4.65
CA LEU A 28 -4.20 -0.39 -4.17
C LEU A 28 -3.24 0.56 -4.88
N VAL A 29 -1.98 0.16 -5.07
CA VAL A 29 -1.00 0.97 -5.83
C VAL A 29 -1.51 1.23 -7.25
N GLU A 30 -1.98 0.20 -7.95
CA GLU A 30 -2.54 0.34 -9.31
C GLU A 30 -3.75 1.29 -9.34
N ALA A 31 -4.69 1.10 -8.42
CA ALA A 31 -5.91 1.89 -8.33
C ALA A 31 -5.60 3.37 -8.03
N TYR A 32 -4.70 3.64 -7.08
CA TYR A 32 -4.29 4.99 -6.71
C TYR A 32 -3.56 5.71 -7.84
N LEU A 33 -2.64 5.03 -8.53
CA LEU A 33 -1.98 5.60 -9.70
C LEU A 33 -2.97 5.92 -10.83
N SER A 34 -3.96 5.05 -11.05
CA SER A 34 -5.01 5.26 -12.06
C SER A 34 -5.91 6.46 -11.72
N LEU A 35 -6.03 6.80 -10.43
CA LEU A 35 -6.80 7.94 -9.95
C LEU A 35 -5.99 9.23 -9.82
N GLY A 36 -4.68 9.19 -10.11
CA GLY A 36 -3.77 10.32 -9.88
C GLY A 36 -3.43 10.56 -8.41
N LEU A 37 -3.80 9.65 -7.51
CA LEU A 37 -3.50 9.68 -6.08
C LEU A 37 -2.10 9.11 -5.82
N VAL A 38 -1.09 9.82 -6.32
CA VAL A 38 0.30 9.34 -6.32
C VAL A 38 0.84 9.14 -4.90
N ASP A 39 0.49 10.01 -3.97
CA ASP A 39 0.99 9.98 -2.60
C ASP A 39 0.49 8.74 -1.83
N GLU A 40 -0.77 8.37 -2.04
CA GLU A 40 -1.39 7.15 -1.54
C GLU A 40 -0.81 5.90 -2.19
N ALA A 41 -0.54 5.93 -3.50
CA ALA A 41 0.13 4.84 -4.19
C ALA A 41 1.54 4.58 -3.65
N GLN A 42 2.32 5.66 -3.43
CA GLN A 42 3.64 5.57 -2.85
C GLN A 42 3.61 5.02 -1.42
N SER A 43 2.60 5.40 -0.64
CA SER A 43 2.41 4.94 0.75
C SER A 43 2.01 3.46 0.81
N ALA A 44 1.09 3.01 -0.05
CA ALA A 44 0.71 1.60 -0.15
C ALA A 44 1.90 0.71 -0.54
N ALA A 45 2.72 1.16 -1.51
CA ALA A 45 3.94 0.45 -1.90
C ALA A 45 5.00 0.44 -0.78
N ALA A 46 5.07 1.50 0.04
CA ALA A 46 5.97 1.54 1.19
C ALA A 46 5.56 0.55 2.29
N ILE A 47 4.25 0.40 2.56
CA ILE A 47 3.71 -0.62 3.49
C ILE A 47 4.04 -2.03 2.97
N LEU A 48 3.83 -2.26 1.67
CA LEU A 48 4.15 -3.51 0.99
C LEU A 48 5.65 -3.83 1.09
N GLY A 49 6.50 -2.84 0.82
CA GLY A 49 7.95 -2.97 0.91
C GLY A 49 8.48 -3.12 2.34
N HIS A 50 7.69 -2.85 3.38
CA HIS A 50 8.14 -3.07 4.74
C HIS A 50 7.92 -4.53 5.16
N ASN A 51 6.71 -5.06 4.93
CA ASN A 51 6.28 -6.37 5.42
C ASN A 51 6.50 -7.51 4.42
N TYR A 52 6.55 -7.20 3.12
CA TYR A 52 6.53 -8.18 2.03
C TYR A 52 7.65 -7.92 1.02
N GLN A 53 8.85 -7.55 1.52
CA GLN A 53 10.07 -7.26 0.74
C GLN A 53 10.42 -8.36 -0.29
N SER A 54 10.20 -9.62 0.08
CA SER A 54 10.50 -10.78 -0.78
C SER A 54 9.36 -11.16 -1.72
N SER A 55 8.21 -10.48 -1.67
CA SER A 55 7.05 -10.80 -2.51
C SER A 55 7.23 -10.34 -3.95
N GLU A 56 6.65 -11.09 -4.89
CA GLU A 56 6.55 -10.68 -6.29
C GLU A 56 5.76 -9.38 -6.45
N TRP A 57 4.74 -9.18 -5.62
CA TRP A 57 3.89 -8.00 -5.61
C TRP A 57 4.64 -6.73 -5.24
N TYR A 58 5.60 -6.82 -4.31
CA TYR A 58 6.49 -5.70 -4.00
C TYR A 58 7.33 -5.31 -5.22
N ARG A 59 7.94 -6.30 -5.88
CA ARG A 59 8.75 -6.06 -7.09
C ARG A 59 7.93 -5.44 -8.21
N ALA A 60 6.71 -5.94 -8.43
CA ALA A 60 5.77 -5.40 -9.41
C ALA A 60 5.36 -3.95 -9.08
N SER A 61 4.99 -3.67 -7.83
CA SER A 61 4.62 -2.33 -7.37
C SER A 61 5.78 -1.33 -7.46
N PHE A 62 6.98 -1.78 -7.10
CA PHE A 62 8.19 -0.97 -7.19
C PHE A 62 8.53 -0.61 -8.64
N ALA A 63 8.49 -1.60 -9.54
CA ALA A 63 8.71 -1.39 -10.97
C ALA A 63 7.65 -0.43 -11.57
N LEU A 64 6.38 -0.59 -11.17
CA LEU A 64 5.29 0.27 -11.63
C LEU A 64 5.48 1.73 -11.19
N LEU A 65 5.87 1.97 -9.93
CA LEU A 65 6.18 3.32 -9.44
C LEU A 65 7.39 3.92 -10.16
N LYS A 66 8.48 3.14 -10.29
CA LYS A 66 9.70 3.61 -10.95
C LYS A 66 9.48 3.96 -12.42
N SER A 67 8.67 3.17 -13.13
CA SER A 67 8.26 3.45 -14.52
C SER A 67 7.59 4.82 -14.68
N LYS A 68 6.89 5.29 -13.63
CA LYS A 68 6.24 6.60 -13.58
C LYS A 68 7.09 7.70 -12.93
N GLY A 69 8.36 7.43 -12.61
CA GLY A 69 9.27 8.39 -11.95
C GLY A 69 9.06 8.53 -10.45
N TYR A 70 8.26 7.66 -9.83
CA TYR A 70 7.97 7.68 -8.40
C TYR A 70 8.80 6.63 -7.64
N SER A 71 8.84 6.75 -6.32
CA SER A 71 9.49 5.77 -5.42
C SER A 71 8.61 5.52 -4.21
N PRO A 72 8.61 4.32 -3.61
CA PRO A 72 7.81 4.06 -2.42
C PRO A 72 8.25 5.00 -1.29
N LYS A 73 7.31 5.81 -0.82
CA LYS A 73 7.49 6.73 0.30
C LYS A 73 6.17 6.80 1.04
N VAL A 74 6.22 6.81 2.37
CA VAL A 74 5.04 7.20 3.15
C VAL A 74 4.92 8.72 3.06
N SER A 75 3.76 9.22 2.72
CA SER A 75 3.51 10.65 2.67
C SER A 75 2.08 10.96 3.14
N GLY A 76 1.90 12.15 3.73
CA GLY A 76 0.62 12.64 4.24
C GLY A 76 0.24 12.24 5.68
N THR A 77 -0.87 12.84 6.14
CA THR A 77 -1.52 12.66 7.46
C THR A 77 -2.81 11.83 7.37
N GLY A 78 -2.87 10.87 6.44
CA GLY A 78 -4.07 10.07 6.15
C GLY A 78 -4.15 8.71 6.87
N TRP A 79 -5.17 7.93 6.52
CA TRP A 79 -5.40 6.60 7.07
C TRP A 79 -4.26 5.60 6.72
N LEU A 80 -3.63 5.71 5.54
CA LEU A 80 -2.45 4.91 5.18
C LEU A 80 -1.26 5.16 6.12
N SER A 81 -1.08 6.41 6.57
CA SER A 81 -0.05 6.75 7.56
C SER A 81 -0.38 6.13 8.94
N LYS A 82 -1.66 5.98 9.28
CA LYS A 82 -2.10 5.27 10.48
C LYS A 82 -1.84 3.77 10.37
N VAL A 83 -2.20 3.15 9.25
CA VAL A 83 -1.90 1.74 8.96
C VAL A 83 -0.40 1.49 8.99
N TYR A 84 0.39 2.35 8.36
CA TYR A 84 1.85 2.24 8.42
C TYR A 84 2.35 2.26 9.87
N ARG A 85 1.88 3.17 10.73
CA ARG A 85 2.26 3.15 12.15
C ARG A 85 1.85 1.86 12.86
N GLN A 86 0.63 1.37 12.64
CA GLN A 86 0.15 0.15 13.30
C GLN A 86 0.94 -1.09 12.85
N VAL A 87 1.14 -1.25 11.53
CA VAL A 87 1.79 -2.43 10.95
C VAL A 87 3.32 -2.39 11.12
N VAL A 88 3.93 -1.23 10.93
CA VAL A 88 5.40 -1.08 10.92
C VAL A 88 5.96 -0.76 12.30
N LYS A 89 5.30 0.09 13.09
CA LYS A 89 5.77 0.45 14.43
C LYS A 89 5.20 -0.44 15.54
N GLY A 90 4.24 -1.31 15.22
CA GLY A 90 3.62 -2.19 16.22
C GLY A 90 2.86 -1.42 17.31
N GLU A 91 2.42 -0.19 17.02
CA GLU A 91 1.63 0.63 17.94
C GLU A 91 0.17 0.10 17.95
N TRP A 92 -0.03 -1.01 18.66
CA TRP A 92 -1.34 -1.54 19.02
C TRP A 92 -1.79 -0.85 20.32
N LEU A 93 -2.96 -0.21 20.29
CA LEU A 93 -3.61 0.35 21.49
C LEU A 93 -3.95 -0.75 22.48
#